data_AF-A0A382YZH8-F1
#
_entry.id   AF-A0A382YZH8-F1
#
_cell.length_a   1.000
_cell.length_b   1.000
_cell.length_c   1.000
_cell.angle_alpha   90.00
_cell.angle_beta   90.00
_cell.angle_gamma   90.00
#
_symmetry.space_group_name_H-M   'P 1'
#
loop_
_entity.id
_entity.type
_entity.pdbx_description
1 polymer ?
#
loop_
_entity_poly.entity_id
_entity_poly.type
_entity_poly.pdbx_seq_one_letter_code
_entity_poly.pdbx_strand_id
1 'polypeptide(L)'
;LTLNNVSSVLKTVEVPLESKKDRDMIIEYDAKKNLPFNADDIIYDAIELDQGKNIIGVANADYIDTPAKILSDKNWDIRIWTPAAQTILNVFRWNYPEKKHDIVLIFHIGEIESFLFGYNQGHPDAIVPLDLGIQNLTDAWKYRAKVSKAKWYKRDYCRVPPSILRSDDKSDPYKQKKPQDDAMRPTIESWDQELERALNSMTQSFPVDNVSEIFLSGCAKEIMFLDEYLESQFEVPVNFIDPIKNIAFHPSEDERENFDL
;
A
#
# COMPACT_ATOMS: atom_id res chain seq x y z
N LEU A 1 -15.19 2.67 -6.78
CA LEU A 1 -15.08 2.77 -5.31
C LEU A 1 -14.01 1.79 -4.86
N THR A 2 -13.22 2.21 -3.87
CA THR A 2 -12.18 1.40 -3.24
C THR A 2 -12.30 1.58 -1.74
N LEU A 3 -12.21 0.48 -1.01
CA LEU A 3 -12.12 0.48 0.45
C LEU A 3 -10.82 -0.24 0.82
N ASN A 4 -9.99 0.40 1.66
CA ASN A 4 -8.78 -0.23 2.21
C ASN A 4 -9.21 -1.20 3.33
N ASN A 5 -9.46 -2.45 2.95
CA ASN A 5 -9.83 -3.54 3.84
C ASN A 5 -9.46 -4.90 3.21
N VAL A 6 -9.54 -5.95 4.03
CA VAL A 6 -9.27 -7.33 3.61
C VAL A 6 -10.39 -7.97 2.80
N SER A 7 -11.56 -7.34 2.68
CA SER A 7 -12.74 -7.89 1.98
C SER A 7 -12.65 -7.75 0.46
N SER A 8 -11.60 -7.10 -0.05
CA SER A 8 -11.23 -7.14 -1.46
C SER A 8 -9.71 -7.19 -1.61
N VAL A 9 -9.22 -8.13 -2.41
CA VAL A 9 -7.79 -8.40 -2.59
C VAL A 9 -7.41 -8.41 -4.06
N LEU A 10 -6.15 -8.09 -4.34
CA LEU A 10 -5.56 -8.23 -5.66
C LEU A 10 -4.52 -9.34 -5.62
N LYS A 11 -4.55 -10.23 -6.60
CA LYS A 11 -3.62 -11.37 -6.71
C LYS A 11 -2.96 -11.40 -8.07
N THR A 12 -1.78 -12.01 -8.14
CA THR A 12 -1.10 -12.37 -9.38
C THR A 12 -1.20 -13.89 -9.58
N VAL A 13 -1.46 -14.31 -10.82
CA VAL A 13 -1.55 -15.73 -11.20
C VAL A 13 -0.86 -15.93 -12.54
N GLU A 14 -0.01 -16.94 -12.62
CA GLU A 14 0.64 -17.33 -13.86
C GLU A 14 -0.11 -18.53 -14.46
N VAL A 15 -0.62 -18.35 -15.67
CA VAL A 15 -1.28 -19.38 -16.45
C VAL A 15 -0.29 -19.83 -17.53
N PRO A 16 0.22 -21.08 -17.48
CA PRO A 16 1.17 -21.58 -18.45
C PRO A 16 0.61 -21.48 -19.88
N LEU A 17 1.44 -21.09 -20.84
CA LEU A 17 1.02 -20.85 -22.23
C LEU A 17 0.44 -22.11 -22.90
N GLU A 18 0.94 -23.28 -22.51
CA GLU A 18 0.42 -24.60 -22.92
C GLU A 18 -0.97 -24.92 -22.34
N SER A 19 -1.34 -24.30 -21.21
CA SER A 19 -2.59 -24.53 -20.47
C SER A 19 -3.63 -23.43 -20.72
N LYS A 20 -3.51 -22.65 -21.81
CA LYS A 20 -4.48 -21.58 -22.14
C LYS A 20 -5.94 -22.03 -22.19
N LYS A 21 -6.19 -23.29 -22.56
CA LYS A 21 -7.55 -23.85 -22.59
C LYS A 21 -8.16 -24.02 -21.20
N ASP A 22 -7.32 -24.15 -20.18
CA ASP A 22 -7.70 -24.36 -18.79
C ASP A 22 -7.61 -23.05 -17.97
N ARG A 23 -7.38 -21.90 -18.64
CA ARG A 23 -7.20 -20.59 -18.02
C ARG A 23 -8.28 -20.29 -17.00
N ASP A 24 -9.55 -20.39 -17.39
CA ASP A 24 -10.66 -20.01 -16.53
C ASP A 24 -10.75 -20.87 -15.27
N MET A 25 -10.42 -22.17 -15.39
CA MET A 25 -10.36 -23.09 -14.25
C MET A 25 -9.21 -22.74 -13.29
N ILE A 26 -8.04 -22.40 -13.83
CA ILE A 26 -6.88 -21.97 -13.02
C ILE A 26 -7.20 -20.66 -12.30
N ILE A 27 -7.74 -19.67 -13.02
CA ILE A 27 -8.13 -18.38 -12.45
C ILE A 27 -9.19 -18.56 -11.35
N GLU A 28 -10.23 -19.38 -11.57
CA GLU A 28 -11.25 -19.65 -10.56
C GLU A 28 -10.66 -20.30 -9.31
N TYR A 29 -9.77 -21.29 -9.49
CA TYR A 29 -9.11 -21.97 -8.39
C TYR A 29 -8.25 -21.00 -7.55
N ASP A 30 -7.41 -20.20 -8.20
CA ASP A 30 -6.55 -19.24 -7.50
C ASP A 30 -7.31 -18.05 -6.91
N ALA A 31 -8.45 -17.66 -7.49
CA ALA A 31 -9.33 -16.65 -6.92
C ALA A 31 -9.78 -17.04 -5.51
N LYS A 32 -10.09 -18.32 -5.27
CA LYS A 32 -10.57 -18.85 -3.98
C LYS A 32 -9.47 -19.14 -2.95
N LYS A 33 -8.22 -19.28 -3.38
CA LYS A 33 -7.10 -19.69 -2.51
C LYS A 33 -6.65 -18.59 -1.54
N ASN A 34 -6.31 -18.93 -0.30
CA ASN A 34 -5.69 -18.00 0.66
C ASN A 34 -6.44 -16.66 0.87
N LEU A 35 -7.77 -16.69 0.82
CA LEU A 35 -8.58 -15.50 1.10
C LEU A 35 -8.69 -15.28 2.62
N PRO A 36 -8.66 -14.01 3.09
CA PRO A 36 -8.91 -13.69 4.49
C PRO A 36 -10.41 -13.71 4.86
N PHE A 37 -11.26 -14.18 3.96
CA PHE A 37 -12.71 -14.29 4.09
C PHE A 37 -13.22 -15.57 3.42
N ASN A 38 -14.51 -15.89 3.60
CA ASN A 38 -15.11 -17.09 3.02
C ASN A 38 -15.02 -17.08 1.47
N ALA A 39 -14.52 -18.17 0.90
CA ALA A 39 -14.32 -18.35 -0.53
C ALA A 39 -15.59 -18.82 -1.29
N ASP A 40 -16.66 -19.19 -0.57
CA ASP A 40 -17.90 -19.67 -1.19
C ASP A 40 -18.65 -18.55 -1.94
N ASP A 41 -18.68 -17.34 -1.37
CA ASP A 41 -19.46 -16.20 -1.87
C ASP A 41 -18.54 -15.05 -2.31
N ILE A 42 -17.81 -15.29 -3.41
CA ILE A 42 -16.87 -14.32 -3.99
C ILE A 42 -17.34 -13.76 -5.33
N ILE A 43 -16.98 -12.51 -5.58
CA ILE A 43 -17.02 -11.87 -6.89
C ILE A 43 -15.57 -11.67 -7.32
N TYR A 44 -15.22 -12.07 -8.54
CA TYR A 44 -13.89 -11.86 -9.06
C TYR A 44 -13.90 -11.51 -10.54
N ASP A 45 -12.83 -10.84 -10.97
CA ASP A 45 -12.53 -10.57 -12.37
C ASP A 45 -11.02 -10.70 -12.59
N ALA A 46 -10.61 -11.05 -13.81
CA ALA A 46 -9.22 -11.31 -14.14
C ALA A 46 -8.81 -10.70 -15.47
N ILE A 47 -7.68 -9.99 -15.45
CA ILE A 47 -7.08 -9.36 -16.63
C ILE A 47 -5.80 -10.10 -16.97
N GLU A 48 -5.68 -10.55 -18.21
CA GLU A 48 -4.42 -11.07 -18.76
C GLU A 48 -3.45 -9.91 -19.01
N LEU A 49 -2.21 -10.10 -18.57
CA LEU A 49 -1.08 -9.22 -18.80
C LEU A 49 -0.23 -9.77 -19.94
N ASP A 50 1.08 -9.87 -19.75
CA ASP A 50 2.04 -10.46 -20.67
C ASP A 50 2.45 -11.88 -20.25
N GLN A 51 2.87 -12.67 -21.23
CA GLN A 51 3.47 -14.00 -21.03
C GLN A 51 2.65 -14.99 -20.16
N GLY A 52 1.33 -14.86 -20.13
CA GLY A 52 0.46 -15.73 -19.32
C GLY A 52 0.29 -15.27 -17.87
N LYS A 53 0.88 -14.14 -17.47
CA LYS A 53 0.59 -13.49 -16.18
C LYS A 53 -0.81 -12.89 -16.21
N ASN A 54 -1.50 -13.00 -15.10
CA ASN A 54 -2.83 -12.45 -14.90
C ASN A 54 -2.88 -11.73 -13.55
N ILE A 55 -3.67 -10.66 -13.49
CA ILE A 55 -4.08 -10.06 -12.22
C ILE A 55 -5.54 -10.42 -11.98
N ILE A 56 -5.84 -10.87 -10.75
CA ILE A 56 -7.19 -11.20 -10.31
C ILE A 56 -7.60 -10.26 -9.20
N GLY A 57 -8.68 -9.52 -9.39
CA GLY A 57 -9.37 -8.81 -8.32
C GLY A 57 -10.44 -9.72 -7.73
N VAL A 58 -10.42 -9.95 -6.42
CA VAL A 58 -11.39 -10.80 -5.71
C VAL A 58 -12.00 -10.01 -4.58
N ALA A 59 -13.32 -10.12 -4.39
CA ALA A 59 -14.02 -9.48 -3.29
C ALA A 59 -15.10 -10.40 -2.69
N ASN A 60 -15.39 -10.21 -1.41
CA ASN A 60 -16.53 -10.81 -0.76
C ASN A 60 -17.82 -10.12 -1.24
N ALA A 61 -18.79 -10.90 -1.75
CA ALA A 61 -20.03 -10.37 -2.31
C ALA A 61 -20.83 -9.57 -1.28
N ASP A 62 -21.06 -10.14 -0.08
CA ASP A 62 -21.85 -9.54 1.00
C ASP A 62 -21.26 -8.21 1.48
N TYR A 63 -19.94 -8.08 1.41
CA TYR A 63 -19.25 -6.88 1.87
C TYR A 63 -19.52 -5.66 0.98
N ILE A 64 -19.78 -5.88 -0.31
CA ILE A 64 -20.00 -4.80 -1.28
C ILE A 64 -21.39 -4.17 -1.11
N ASP A 65 -22.37 -4.94 -0.63
CA ASP A 65 -23.77 -4.53 -0.56
C ASP A 65 -24.00 -3.34 0.38
N THR A 66 -23.34 -3.33 1.55
CA THR A 66 -23.56 -2.25 2.55
C THR A 66 -23.06 -0.89 2.04
N PRO A 67 -21.80 -0.74 1.60
CA PRO A 67 -21.35 0.50 0.95
C PRO A 67 -22.16 0.88 -0.28
N ALA A 68 -22.54 -0.09 -1.11
CA ALA A 68 -23.38 0.15 -2.29
C ALA A 68 -24.73 0.74 -1.93
N LYS A 69 -25.40 0.19 -0.91
CA LYS A 69 -26.67 0.70 -0.41
C LYS A 69 -26.54 2.12 0.14
N ILE A 70 -25.52 2.39 0.96
CA ILE A 70 -25.27 3.73 1.52
C ILE A 70 -25.12 4.78 0.40
N LEU A 71 -24.44 4.43 -0.69
CA LEU A 71 -24.27 5.31 -1.85
C LEU A 71 -25.56 5.43 -2.68
N SER A 72 -26.26 4.32 -2.89
CA SER A 72 -27.53 4.30 -3.62
C SER A 72 -28.60 5.14 -2.93
N ASP A 73 -28.69 5.09 -1.59
CA ASP A 73 -29.57 5.94 -0.77
C ASP A 73 -29.28 7.45 -0.94
N LYS A 74 -28.09 7.79 -1.46
CA LYS A 74 -27.67 9.16 -1.81
C LYS A 74 -27.79 9.46 -3.31
N ASN A 75 -28.37 8.57 -4.11
CA ASN A 75 -28.43 8.60 -5.58
C ASN A 75 -27.06 8.49 -6.27
N TRP A 76 -26.12 7.75 -5.68
CA TRP A 76 -24.83 7.43 -6.29
C TRP A 76 -24.79 5.96 -6.69
N ASP A 77 -24.52 5.70 -7.97
CA ASP A 77 -24.31 4.35 -8.48
C ASP A 77 -22.81 4.00 -8.50
N ILE A 78 -22.45 2.82 -8.00
CA ILE A 78 -21.10 2.28 -8.13
C ILE A 78 -20.96 1.61 -9.49
N ARG A 79 -20.06 2.13 -10.33
CA ARG A 79 -19.75 1.54 -11.65
C ARG A 79 -18.67 0.47 -11.60
N ILE A 80 -17.64 0.71 -10.80
CA ILE A 80 -16.47 -0.14 -10.71
C ILE A 80 -16.08 -0.24 -9.24
N TRP A 81 -15.80 -1.47 -8.80
CA TRP A 81 -15.14 -1.75 -7.53
C TRP A 81 -13.70 -2.18 -7.80
N THR A 82 -12.73 -1.59 -7.11
CA THR A 82 -11.32 -1.98 -7.25
C THR A 82 -10.71 -2.24 -5.89
N PRO A 83 -9.95 -3.34 -5.71
CA PRO A 83 -9.10 -3.51 -4.54
C PRO A 83 -8.15 -2.32 -4.34
N ALA A 84 -7.77 -2.04 -3.10
CA ALA A 84 -6.85 -0.95 -2.77
C ALA A 84 -5.52 -1.06 -3.54
N ALA A 85 -4.97 -2.27 -3.57
CA ALA A 85 -3.79 -2.61 -4.35
C ALA A 85 -3.92 -2.20 -5.83
N GLN A 86 -5.02 -2.53 -6.50
CA GLN A 86 -5.23 -2.17 -7.93
C GLN A 86 -5.24 -0.66 -8.13
N THR A 87 -5.80 0.08 -7.18
CA THR A 87 -5.88 1.54 -7.23
C THR A 87 -4.49 2.16 -7.13
N ILE A 88 -3.66 1.70 -6.19
CA ILE A 88 -2.28 2.16 -6.05
C ILE A 88 -1.44 1.79 -7.29
N LEU A 89 -1.62 0.59 -7.83
CA LEU A 89 -0.95 0.17 -9.06
C LEU A 89 -1.31 1.09 -10.25
N ASN A 90 -2.60 1.43 -10.40
CA ASN A 90 -3.05 2.32 -11.48
C ASN A 90 -2.45 3.72 -11.33
N VAL A 91 -2.46 4.27 -10.11
CA VAL A 91 -1.85 5.57 -9.81
C VAL A 91 -0.36 5.54 -10.13
N PHE A 92 0.36 4.49 -9.73
CA PHE A 92 1.79 4.37 -9.99
C PHE A 92 2.10 4.28 -11.50
N ARG A 93 1.44 3.36 -12.21
CA ARG A 93 1.66 3.17 -13.66
C ARG A 93 1.36 4.43 -14.48
N TRP A 94 0.34 5.19 -14.08
CA TRP A 94 -0.01 6.44 -14.76
C TRP A 94 1.01 7.55 -14.51
N ASN A 95 1.45 7.71 -13.25
CA ASN A 95 2.31 8.82 -12.84
C ASN A 95 3.81 8.56 -13.03
N TYR A 96 4.21 7.30 -13.17
CA TYR A 96 5.62 6.89 -13.27
C TYR A 96 5.85 5.94 -14.46
N PRO A 97 5.45 6.31 -15.70
CA PRO A 97 5.67 5.46 -16.88
C PRO A 97 7.16 5.20 -17.16
N GLU A 98 8.05 6.09 -16.74
CA GLU A 98 9.50 5.94 -16.82
C GLU A 98 10.01 4.76 -16.00
N LYS A 99 9.29 4.35 -14.96
CA LYS A 99 9.65 3.23 -14.08
C LYS A 99 9.20 1.87 -14.60
N LYS A 100 8.64 1.80 -15.81
CA LYS A 100 8.11 0.55 -16.41
C LYS A 100 9.14 -0.60 -16.42
N HIS A 101 10.41 -0.31 -16.66
CA HIS A 101 11.45 -1.34 -16.76
C HIS A 101 12.32 -1.46 -15.51
N ASP A 102 12.07 -0.63 -14.49
CA ASP A 102 12.76 -0.69 -13.21
C ASP A 102 12.15 -1.80 -12.35
N ILE A 103 12.96 -2.34 -11.44
CA ILE A 103 12.51 -3.26 -10.39
C ILE A 103 12.31 -2.42 -9.13
N VAL A 104 11.07 -2.17 -8.74
CA VAL A 104 10.75 -1.28 -7.62
C VAL A 104 9.83 -1.96 -6.62
N LEU A 105 9.94 -1.56 -5.36
CA LEU A 105 8.98 -1.93 -4.33
C LEU A 105 8.00 -0.79 -4.11
N ILE A 106 6.70 -1.09 -4.05
CA ILE A 106 5.69 -0.11 -3.63
C ILE A 106 5.12 -0.56 -2.30
N PHE A 107 5.30 0.25 -1.27
CA PHE A 107 4.81 0.00 0.07
C PHE A 107 3.63 0.93 0.36
N HIS A 108 2.43 0.34 0.43
CA HIS A 108 1.23 1.04 0.85
C HIS A 108 1.00 0.83 2.33
N ILE A 109 0.96 1.92 3.10
CA ILE A 109 0.56 1.88 4.51
C ILE A 109 -0.89 2.33 4.64
N GLY A 110 -1.78 1.41 5.00
CA GLY A 110 -3.18 1.72 5.26
C GLY A 110 -3.44 2.15 6.70
N GLU A 111 -4.74 2.26 7.03
CA GLU A 111 -5.16 2.50 8.41
C GLU A 111 -4.82 1.28 9.28
N ILE A 112 -5.34 0.13 8.84
CA ILE A 112 -5.20 -1.17 9.49
C ILE A 112 -4.42 -2.10 8.57
N GLU A 113 -4.70 -2.05 7.27
CA GLU A 113 -4.22 -3.02 6.29
C GLU A 113 -3.23 -2.38 5.32
N SER A 114 -2.05 -2.98 5.23
CA SER A 114 -0.98 -2.53 4.35
C SER A 114 -0.61 -3.64 3.37
N PHE A 115 0.13 -3.30 2.33
CA PHE A 115 0.64 -4.30 1.39
C PHE A 115 1.93 -3.83 0.73
N LEU A 116 2.71 -4.82 0.29
CA LEU A 116 3.91 -4.64 -0.51
C LEU A 116 3.67 -5.14 -1.93
N PHE A 117 4.06 -4.34 -2.90
CA PHE A 117 4.14 -4.71 -4.30
C PHE A 117 5.59 -4.91 -4.71
N GLY A 118 5.89 -6.04 -5.34
CA GLY A 118 7.04 -6.17 -6.22
C GLY A 118 6.63 -5.81 -7.64
N TYR A 119 7.11 -4.68 -8.17
CA TYR A 119 6.78 -4.20 -9.52
C TYR A 119 7.99 -4.35 -10.44
N ASN A 120 7.77 -4.97 -11.60
CA ASN A 120 8.81 -5.28 -12.57
C ASN A 120 8.19 -5.40 -13.97
N GLN A 121 8.91 -4.94 -15.00
CA GLN A 121 8.48 -5.00 -16.41
C GLN A 121 7.07 -4.43 -16.72
N GLY A 122 6.54 -3.54 -15.87
CA GLY A 122 5.28 -2.86 -16.13
C GLY A 122 4.07 -3.46 -15.41
N HIS A 123 4.27 -4.52 -14.62
CA HIS A 123 3.22 -5.22 -13.88
C HIS A 123 3.71 -5.63 -12.46
N PRO A 124 2.80 -5.93 -11.52
CA PRO A 124 3.16 -6.56 -10.26
C PRO A 124 3.57 -8.02 -10.49
N ASP A 125 4.73 -8.42 -10.00
CA ASP A 125 5.16 -9.82 -9.89
C ASP A 125 4.67 -10.44 -8.58
N ALA A 126 4.63 -9.64 -7.51
CA ALA A 126 4.17 -10.07 -6.20
C ALA A 126 3.30 -9.00 -5.53
N ILE A 127 2.28 -9.46 -4.80
CA ILE A 127 1.43 -8.63 -3.95
C ILE A 127 1.30 -9.35 -2.62
N VAL A 128 1.89 -8.79 -1.57
CA VAL A 128 1.94 -9.42 -0.26
C VAL A 128 1.22 -8.53 0.75
N PRO A 129 0.15 -9.01 1.40
CA PRO A 129 -0.48 -8.28 2.49
C PRO A 129 0.48 -8.20 3.69
N LEU A 130 0.37 -7.10 4.42
CA LEU A 130 1.16 -6.83 5.61
C LEU A 130 0.22 -6.59 6.79
N ASP A 131 0.48 -7.31 7.88
CA ASP A 131 -0.26 -7.17 9.14
C ASP A 131 0.22 -5.95 9.94
N LEU A 132 0.20 -4.79 9.29
CA LEU A 132 0.58 -3.51 9.87
C LEU A 132 -0.25 -2.36 9.30
N GLY A 133 -0.40 -1.31 10.10
CA GLY A 133 -1.06 -0.07 9.71
C GLY A 133 -0.81 1.03 10.74
N ILE A 134 -1.03 2.28 10.35
CA ILE A 134 -0.81 3.44 11.23
C ILE A 134 -1.68 3.39 12.51
N GLN A 135 -2.76 2.62 12.51
CA GLN A 135 -3.56 2.31 13.68
C GLN A 135 -2.73 1.62 14.78
N ASN A 136 -1.74 0.79 14.44
CA ASN A 136 -0.85 0.15 15.43
C ASN A 136 -0.10 1.22 16.26
N LEU A 137 0.39 2.28 15.60
CA LEU A 137 1.06 3.40 16.28
C LEU A 137 0.07 4.16 17.17
N THR A 138 -1.13 4.40 16.66
CA THR A 138 -2.21 5.06 17.42
C THR A 138 -2.57 4.28 18.68
N ASP A 139 -2.69 2.96 18.59
CA ASP A 139 -3.05 2.11 19.72
C ASP A 139 -1.91 1.96 20.72
N ALA A 140 -0.67 1.83 20.25
CA ALA A 140 0.52 1.87 21.10
C ALA A 140 0.59 3.18 21.90
N TRP A 141 0.29 4.31 21.26
CA TRP A 141 0.29 5.61 21.92
C TRP A 141 -0.85 5.76 22.92
N LYS A 142 -2.08 5.38 22.57
CA LYS A 142 -3.23 5.38 23.49
C LYS A 142 -2.95 4.54 24.75
N TYR A 143 -2.42 3.33 24.56
CA TYR A 143 -2.11 2.43 25.65
C TYR A 143 -1.06 3.03 26.60
N ARG A 144 0.04 3.56 26.05
CA ARG A 144 1.13 4.12 26.85
C ARG A 144 0.78 5.43 27.52
N ALA A 145 0.09 6.33 26.81
CA ALA A 145 -0.26 7.63 27.33
C ALA A 145 -1.26 7.53 28.50
N LYS A 146 -2.01 6.42 28.63
CA LYS A 146 -3.12 6.27 29.60
C LYS A 146 -4.13 7.43 29.53
N VAL A 147 -4.20 8.13 28.40
CA VAL A 147 -5.12 9.24 28.17
C VAL A 147 -5.73 9.11 26.78
N SER A 148 -7.00 9.50 26.64
CA SER A 148 -7.71 9.67 25.36
C SER A 148 -7.15 10.82 24.48
N LYS A 149 -5.96 11.35 24.79
CA LYS A 149 -5.33 12.47 24.09
C LYS A 149 -4.84 12.08 22.69
N ALA A 150 -4.53 10.80 22.46
CA ALA A 150 -4.21 10.26 21.16
C ALA A 150 -5.50 10.16 20.32
N LYS A 151 -5.77 11.23 19.57
CA LYS A 151 -6.89 11.27 18.63
C LYS A 151 -6.43 10.71 17.30
N TRP A 152 -7.14 9.72 16.78
CA TRP A 152 -6.78 9.03 15.53
C TRP A 152 -6.57 9.99 14.34
N TYR A 153 -7.25 11.15 14.36
CA TYR A 153 -7.19 12.19 13.33
C TYR A 153 -6.10 13.26 13.55
N LYS A 154 -5.37 13.21 14.67
CA LYS A 154 -4.24 14.11 14.98
C LYS A 154 -2.98 13.26 15.10
N ARG A 155 -2.37 12.92 13.97
CA ARG A 155 -1.23 11.98 13.87
C ARG A 155 0.14 12.63 14.01
N ASP A 156 0.22 13.79 14.65
CA ASP A 156 1.47 14.51 14.93
C ASP A 156 2.44 13.74 15.83
N TYR A 157 1.96 12.68 16.49
CA TYR A 157 2.76 11.75 17.26
C TYR A 157 3.36 10.60 16.42
N CYS A 158 2.85 10.30 15.23
CA CYS A 158 3.33 9.19 14.40
C CYS A 158 4.70 9.51 13.81
N ARG A 159 5.72 8.78 14.24
CA ARG A 159 7.10 8.98 13.78
C ARG A 159 7.97 7.77 14.04
N VAL A 160 9.01 7.61 13.25
CA VAL A 160 10.13 6.74 13.59
C VAL A 160 10.98 7.42 14.67
N PRO A 161 11.23 6.76 15.82
CA PRO A 161 12.07 7.32 16.87
C PRO A 161 13.51 7.59 16.41
N PRO A 162 14.09 8.76 16.72
CA PRO A 162 15.47 9.09 16.37
C PRO A 162 16.50 8.09 16.90
N SER A 163 16.19 7.37 17.98
CA SER A 163 17.06 6.32 18.53
C SER A 163 17.28 5.11 17.62
N ILE A 164 16.46 4.95 16.57
CA ILE A 164 16.57 3.87 15.57
C ILE A 164 16.80 4.41 14.15
N LEU A 165 16.96 5.73 13.99
CA LEU A 165 17.43 6.31 12.73
C LEU A 165 18.96 6.18 12.65
N ARG A 166 19.50 5.99 11.44
CA ARG A 166 20.95 5.96 11.24
C ARG A 166 21.57 7.37 11.34
N SER A 167 20.83 8.44 11.03
CA SER A 167 21.36 9.80 11.10
C SER A 167 21.26 10.38 12.52
N ASP A 168 22.38 10.93 13.02
CA ASP A 168 22.49 11.51 14.38
C ASP A 168 22.56 13.05 14.32
N ASP A 169 21.67 13.69 13.54
CA ASP A 169 21.59 15.15 13.52
C ASP A 169 20.88 15.67 14.77
N LYS A 170 21.67 15.85 15.83
CA LYS A 170 21.20 16.40 17.12
C LYS A 170 20.78 17.87 17.04
N SER A 171 21.06 18.55 15.93
CA SER A 171 20.65 19.94 15.73
C SER A 171 19.20 20.07 15.24
N ASP A 172 18.67 19.01 14.63
CA ASP A 172 17.28 18.97 14.17
C ASP A 172 16.31 18.90 15.38
N PRO A 173 15.46 19.93 15.60
CA PRO A 173 14.49 19.93 16.70
C PRO A 173 13.46 18.79 16.57
N TYR A 174 13.21 18.29 15.36
CA TYR A 174 12.35 17.14 15.13
C TYR A 174 13.03 15.83 15.49
N LYS A 175 14.37 15.73 15.58
CA LYS A 175 15.08 14.51 16.01
C LYS A 175 15.41 14.45 17.50
N GLN A 176 14.88 15.39 18.28
CA GLN A 176 14.92 15.30 19.74
C GLN A 176 13.99 14.20 20.25
N LYS A 177 14.40 13.54 21.34
CA LYS A 177 13.58 12.51 22.00
C LYS A 177 12.24 13.10 22.46
N LYS A 178 11.14 12.44 22.09
CA LYS A 178 9.78 12.82 22.51
C LYS A 178 9.13 11.70 23.34
N PRO A 179 8.12 12.01 24.19
CA PRO A 179 7.48 11.01 25.05
C PRO A 179 6.86 9.82 24.30
N GLN A 180 6.37 10.04 23.09
CA GLN A 180 5.78 8.98 22.25
C GLN A 180 6.81 8.00 21.70
N ASP A 181 8.09 8.35 21.64
CA ASP A 181 9.12 7.55 20.98
C ASP A 181 9.22 6.15 21.59
N ASP A 182 9.06 6.08 22.91
CA ASP A 182 9.11 4.80 23.59
C ASP A 182 7.88 3.91 23.28
N ALA A 183 6.75 4.47 22.81
CA ALA A 183 5.60 3.70 22.30
C ALA A 183 5.80 3.33 20.82
N MET A 184 6.33 4.24 20.01
CA MET A 184 6.51 4.02 18.57
C MET A 184 7.57 2.96 18.30
N ARG A 185 8.68 2.98 19.05
CA ARG A 185 9.84 2.11 18.81
C ARG A 185 9.49 0.62 18.68
N PRO A 186 8.85 -0.03 19.67
CA PRO A 186 8.55 -1.46 19.56
C PRO A 186 7.57 -1.76 18.42
N THR A 187 6.68 -0.83 18.08
CA THR A 187 5.77 -1.00 16.95
C THR A 187 6.52 -0.94 15.62
N ILE A 188 7.43 0.02 15.43
CA ILE A 188 8.26 0.11 14.23
C ILE A 188 9.20 -1.11 14.12
N GLU A 189 9.85 -1.52 15.21
CA GLU A 189 10.69 -2.73 15.23
C GLU A 189 9.88 -4.01 14.91
N SER A 190 8.59 -4.06 15.27
CA SER A 190 7.71 -5.16 14.87
C SER A 190 7.36 -5.13 13.38
N TRP A 191 7.31 -3.93 12.77
CA TRP A 191 7.09 -3.80 11.33
C TRP A 191 8.29 -4.31 10.53
N ASP A 192 9.52 -4.20 11.05
CA ASP A 192 10.70 -4.77 10.40
C ASP A 192 10.55 -6.29 10.21
N GLN A 193 10.11 -6.99 11.25
CA GLN A 193 9.90 -8.44 11.19
C GLN A 193 8.82 -8.81 10.16
N GLU A 194 7.77 -8.01 10.07
CA GLU A 194 6.69 -8.20 9.11
C GLU A 194 7.14 -7.91 7.67
N LEU A 195 7.98 -6.88 7.48
CA LEU A 195 8.59 -6.56 6.19
C LEU A 195 9.55 -7.65 5.75
N GLU A 196 10.43 -8.15 6.63
CA GLU A 196 11.31 -9.28 6.34
C GLU A 196 10.52 -10.53 5.94
N ARG A 197 9.43 -10.85 6.66
CA ARG A 197 8.53 -11.95 6.30
C ARG A 197 7.97 -11.77 4.89
N ALA A 198 7.51 -10.56 4.56
CA ALA A 198 6.90 -10.27 3.28
C ALA A 198 7.90 -10.34 2.12
N LEU A 199 9.09 -9.77 2.29
CA LEU A 199 10.18 -9.84 1.30
C LEU A 199 10.58 -11.29 1.01
N ASN A 200 10.78 -12.08 2.06
CA ASN A 200 11.10 -13.51 1.93
C ASN A 200 9.99 -14.28 1.20
N SER A 201 8.71 -13.90 1.40
CA SER A 201 7.59 -14.57 0.73
C SER A 201 7.52 -14.29 -0.77
N MET A 202 8.10 -13.17 -1.24
CA MET A 202 8.07 -12.80 -2.66
C MET A 202 9.32 -13.17 -3.44
N THR A 203 10.40 -13.64 -2.80
CA THR A 203 11.69 -13.96 -3.45
C THR A 203 11.58 -14.97 -4.59
N GLN A 204 10.58 -15.86 -4.58
CA GLN A 204 10.37 -16.83 -5.66
C GLN A 204 9.78 -16.21 -6.94
N SER A 205 8.98 -15.16 -6.80
CA SER A 205 8.25 -14.52 -7.90
C SER A 205 8.81 -13.16 -8.30
N PHE A 206 9.57 -12.51 -7.42
CA PHE A 206 10.06 -11.15 -7.59
C PHE A 206 11.55 -11.05 -7.20
N PRO A 207 12.40 -10.41 -8.02
CA PRO A 207 13.83 -10.26 -7.75
C PRO A 207 14.11 -9.18 -6.69
N VAL A 208 13.84 -9.50 -5.42
CA VAL A 208 13.98 -8.59 -4.26
C VAL A 208 15.37 -7.95 -4.18
N ASP A 209 16.43 -8.70 -4.45
CA ASP A 209 17.82 -8.22 -4.36
C ASP A 209 18.18 -7.18 -5.44
N ASN A 210 17.34 -7.03 -6.47
CA ASN A 210 17.55 -6.11 -7.58
C ASN A 210 16.67 -4.85 -7.50
N VAL A 211 15.97 -4.64 -6.38
CA VAL A 211 15.15 -3.45 -6.17
C VAL A 211 16.02 -2.21 -6.24
N SER A 212 15.64 -1.26 -7.10
CA SER A 212 16.38 -0.01 -7.29
C SER A 212 15.84 1.14 -6.46
N GLU A 213 14.57 1.08 -6.04
CA GLU A 213 13.86 2.18 -5.39
C GLU A 213 12.58 1.69 -4.69
N ILE A 214 12.19 2.40 -3.62
CA ILE A 214 10.95 2.16 -2.88
C ILE A 214 10.00 3.35 -3.06
N PHE A 215 8.72 3.05 -3.26
CA PHE A 215 7.64 4.02 -3.35
C PHE A 215 6.65 3.86 -2.21
N LEU A 216 6.49 4.88 -1.38
CA LEU A 216 5.56 4.94 -0.26
C LEU A 216 4.20 5.51 -0.69
N SER A 217 3.12 4.93 -0.19
CA SER A 217 1.75 5.47 -0.37
C SER A 217 0.88 5.32 0.88
N GLY A 218 -0.32 5.90 0.82
CA GLY A 218 -1.28 5.86 1.91
C GLY A 218 -0.84 6.74 3.10
N CYS A 219 -1.02 6.23 4.30
CA CYS A 219 -0.72 6.89 5.56
C CYS A 219 0.79 7.01 5.84
N ALA A 220 1.65 6.48 4.97
CA ALA A 220 3.11 6.55 5.12
C ALA A 220 3.61 8.00 5.30
N LYS A 221 3.01 8.96 4.59
CA LYS A 221 3.37 10.40 4.69
C LYS A 221 3.03 11.02 6.05
N GLU A 222 2.16 10.38 6.83
CA GLU A 222 1.80 10.81 8.17
C GLU A 222 2.78 10.30 9.24
N ILE A 223 3.76 9.46 8.86
CA ILE A 223 4.76 8.91 9.76
C ILE A 223 6.09 9.63 9.49
N MET A 224 6.44 10.56 10.37
CA MET A 224 7.67 11.34 10.25
C MET A 224 8.91 10.43 10.29
N PHE A 225 9.87 10.68 9.37
CA PHE A 225 11.12 9.95 9.20
C PHE A 225 11.00 8.48 8.76
N LEU A 226 9.83 8.05 8.29
CA LEU A 226 9.66 6.69 7.77
C LEU A 226 10.47 6.46 6.49
N ASP A 227 10.52 7.45 5.61
CA ASP A 227 11.35 7.48 4.42
C ASP A 227 12.83 7.27 4.78
N GLU A 228 13.40 8.13 5.63
CA GLU A 228 14.79 8.03 6.07
C GLU A 228 15.12 6.68 6.72
N TYR A 229 14.17 6.17 7.51
CA TYR A 229 14.29 4.87 8.14
C TYR A 229 14.38 3.75 7.10
N LEU A 230 13.48 3.72 6.13
CA LEU A 230 13.46 2.70 5.09
C LEU A 230 14.64 2.84 4.13
N GLU A 231 15.08 4.06 3.80
CA GLU A 231 16.30 4.28 2.99
C GLU A 231 17.51 3.67 3.69
N SER A 232 17.60 3.84 5.00
CA SER A 232 18.65 3.26 5.82
C SER A 232 18.60 1.74 5.88
N GLN A 233 17.41 1.14 5.96
CA GLN A 233 17.26 -0.31 6.05
C GLN A 233 17.51 -1.01 4.72
N PHE A 234 17.00 -0.45 3.62
CA PHE A 234 17.05 -1.09 2.30
C PHE A 234 18.20 -0.61 1.43
N GLU A 235 18.89 0.46 1.82
CA GLU A 235 20.03 1.05 1.09
C GLU A 235 19.68 1.43 -0.37
N VAL A 236 18.42 1.81 -0.59
CA VAL A 236 17.86 2.32 -1.85
C VAL A 236 17.06 3.59 -1.60
N PRO A 237 16.90 4.48 -2.59
CA PRO A 237 16.08 5.68 -2.45
C PRO A 237 14.63 5.34 -2.10
N VAL A 238 14.00 6.15 -1.24
CA VAL A 238 12.59 6.03 -0.88
C VAL A 238 11.86 7.31 -1.24
N ASN A 239 10.78 7.19 -2.01
CA ASN A 239 9.99 8.33 -2.47
C ASN A 239 8.53 8.16 -2.10
N PHE A 240 7.83 9.27 -1.86
CA PHE A 240 6.37 9.24 -1.78
C PHE A 240 5.75 9.28 -3.17
N ILE A 241 4.75 8.43 -3.40
CA ILE A 241 3.93 8.50 -4.61
C ILE A 241 3.20 9.84 -4.63
N ASP A 242 3.38 10.57 -5.72
CA ASP A 242 2.60 11.73 -6.10
C ASP A 242 1.46 11.26 -7.01
N PRO A 243 0.22 11.20 -6.50
CA PRO A 243 -0.91 10.69 -7.26
C PRO A 243 -1.38 11.65 -8.37
N ILE A 244 -0.94 12.92 -8.33
CA ILE A 244 -1.39 13.98 -9.23
C ILE A 244 -0.30 14.43 -10.22
N LYS A 245 0.88 13.80 -10.20
CA LYS A 245 2.05 14.16 -11.03
C LYS A 245 1.71 14.37 -12.50
N ASN A 246 0.86 13.53 -13.07
CA ASN A 246 0.44 13.58 -14.48
C ASN A 246 -1.01 14.07 -14.67
N ILE A 247 -1.61 14.71 -13.66
CA ILE A 247 -2.91 15.36 -13.80
C ILE A 247 -2.70 16.78 -14.33
N ALA A 248 -3.29 17.09 -15.48
CA ALA A 248 -3.35 18.45 -15.97
C ALA A 248 -4.34 19.27 -15.13
N PHE A 249 -3.84 20.25 -14.40
CA PHE A 249 -4.69 21.26 -13.77
C PHE A 249 -5.14 22.26 -14.82
N HIS A 250 -6.45 22.46 -14.95
CA HIS A 250 -6.96 23.58 -15.75
C HIS A 250 -6.49 24.86 -15.05
N PRO A 251 -5.76 25.77 -15.72
CA PRO A 251 -5.52 27.08 -15.13
C PRO A 251 -6.90 27.73 -14.98
N SER A 252 -7.36 27.92 -13.76
CA SER A 252 -8.43 28.89 -13.55
C SER A 252 -7.84 30.26 -13.94
N GLU A 253 -8.60 31.08 -14.69
CA GLU A 253 -8.08 32.38 -15.17
C GLU A 253 -7.62 33.30 -14.02
N ASP A 254 -8.10 33.06 -12.80
CA ASP A 254 -7.82 33.86 -11.60
C ASP A 254 -6.57 33.40 -10.81
N GLU A 255 -6.04 32.19 -11.01
CA GLU A 255 -4.97 31.63 -10.16
C GLU A 255 -3.55 31.72 -10.76
N ARG A 256 -3.39 32.23 -11.99
CA ARG A 256 -2.05 32.46 -12.59
C ARG A 256 -1.22 33.51 -11.85
N GLU A 257 -1.84 34.41 -11.08
CA GLU A 257 -1.14 35.50 -10.37
C GLU A 257 -0.81 35.19 -8.90
N ASN A 258 -1.20 34.04 -8.34
CA ASN A 258 -1.11 33.80 -6.89
C ASN A 258 -0.27 32.59 -6.45
N PHE A 259 0.52 31.99 -7.33
CA PHE A 259 1.53 31.00 -6.94
C PHE A 259 2.93 31.60 -7.00
N ASP A 260 3.23 32.50 -6.06
CA ASP A 260 4.61 32.73 -5.61
C ASP A 260 5.00 31.56 -4.70
N LEU A 261 5.77 30.61 -5.24
CA LEU A 261 6.56 29.65 -4.48
C LEU A 261 7.79 30.33 -3.86
#